data_AF-A0A3E0NHT1-F1
#
_entry.id   AF-A0A3E0NHT1-F1
#
_cell.length_a   1.000
_cell.length_b   1.000
_cell.length_c   1.000
_cell.angle_alpha   90.00
_cell.angle_beta   90.00
_cell.angle_gamma   90.00
#
_symmetry.space_group_name_H-M   'P 1'
#
loop_
_entity.id
_entity.type
_entity.pdbx_description
1 polymer ?
#
loop_
_entity_poly.entity_id
_entity_poly.type
_entity_poly.pdbx_seq_one_letter_code
_entity_poly.pdbx_strand_id
1 'polypeptide(L)'
;MLRTVTNCHGQPIRKLDSIYIGYDPREQRAVEVLINSIERHASRPLNVVTLNAEALRRVGLYRRAPHVDSTVWAETPVDHMKDSIDGRPFSTEFSFSRFLVPFLNQLEGLALFMDCDMYFRGDPCRLFDEFGEMEDLALRCVQHQYDEGGNLVKKMYGCPQTSYSRKNWSSFVLYNCGHPGHHNLTVDDVNTKPGNWLHNFRWLADDEIGDLPEEWNWLDGHSPLEVEPINVHFTSGGPWFGSEDGTSGWQPQREGDQKYCDEWRALAAALDTVAAA
;
A
#
# COMPACT_ATOMS: atom_id res chain seq x y z
N MET A 1 -16.57 11.23 10.63
CA MET A 1 -17.96 11.58 10.20
C MET A 1 -18.27 10.85 8.91
N LEU A 2 -19.51 10.37 8.64
CA LEU A 2 -19.81 9.78 7.32
C LEU A 2 -19.80 10.88 6.26
N ARG A 3 -18.97 10.73 5.22
CA ARG A 3 -18.89 11.71 4.13
C ARG A 3 -20.11 11.56 3.22
N THR A 4 -20.57 12.67 2.67
CA THR A 4 -21.71 12.69 1.74
C THR A 4 -21.20 12.82 0.32
N VAL A 5 -21.59 11.86 -0.52
CA VAL A 5 -21.43 11.93 -1.98
C VAL A 5 -22.80 12.14 -2.62
N THR A 6 -22.84 12.46 -3.90
CA THR A 6 -24.08 12.78 -4.61
C THR A 6 -24.27 11.83 -5.77
N ASN A 7 -25.41 11.16 -5.84
CA ASN A 7 -25.70 10.28 -6.98
C ASN A 7 -26.06 11.07 -8.26
N CYS A 8 -26.29 10.38 -9.37
CA CYS A 8 -26.64 10.98 -10.66
C CYS A 8 -27.93 11.83 -10.67
N HIS A 9 -28.77 11.74 -9.62
CA HIS A 9 -29.98 12.54 -9.45
C HIS A 9 -29.82 13.69 -8.45
N GLY A 10 -28.60 13.95 -7.96
CA GLY A 10 -28.38 15.00 -6.96
C GLY A 10 -28.71 14.56 -5.53
N GLN A 11 -29.01 13.28 -5.28
CA GLN A 11 -29.39 12.83 -3.95
C GLN A 11 -28.14 12.59 -3.08
N PRO A 12 -28.11 13.09 -1.83
CA PRO A 12 -27.01 12.87 -0.92
C PRO A 12 -27.02 11.41 -0.43
N ILE A 13 -25.89 10.71 -0.62
CA ILE A 13 -25.64 9.36 -0.15
C ILE A 13 -24.52 9.39 0.87
N ARG A 14 -24.71 8.73 2.01
CA ARG A 14 -23.66 8.58 3.01
C ARG A 14 -22.74 7.44 2.61
N LYS A 15 -21.46 7.74 2.46
CA LYS A 15 -20.41 6.78 2.10
C LYS A 15 -19.46 6.59 3.27
N LEU A 16 -19.10 5.33 3.54
CA LEU A 16 -18.04 5.00 4.48
C LEU A 16 -16.69 5.35 3.85
N ASP A 17 -15.77 5.85 4.67
CA ASP A 17 -14.38 5.92 4.25
C ASP A 17 -13.85 4.51 4.03
N SER A 18 -13.10 4.34 2.94
CA SER A 18 -12.63 3.03 2.50
C SER A 18 -11.12 2.90 2.66
N ILE A 19 -10.66 1.73 3.11
CA ILE A 19 -9.25 1.34 3.10
C ILE A 19 -9.12 0.16 2.13
N TYR A 20 -8.29 0.33 1.11
CA TYR A 20 -7.95 -0.69 0.14
C TYR A 20 -6.55 -1.24 0.44
N ILE A 21 -6.45 -2.55 0.65
CA ILE A 21 -5.19 -3.22 0.99
C ILE A 21 -4.66 -3.96 -0.23
N GLY A 22 -3.49 -3.57 -0.72
CA GLY A 22 -2.73 -4.33 -1.71
C GLY A 22 -1.98 -5.46 -1.01
N TYR A 23 -2.14 -6.70 -1.48
CA TYR A 23 -1.49 -7.85 -0.86
C TYR A 23 -1.05 -8.91 -1.87
N ASP A 24 -0.04 -9.67 -1.49
CA ASP A 24 0.34 -10.92 -2.15
C ASP A 24 -0.28 -12.09 -1.36
N PRO A 25 -0.89 -13.10 -2.01
CA PRO A 25 -1.47 -14.24 -1.31
C PRO A 25 -0.49 -14.98 -0.38
N ARG A 26 0.82 -14.90 -0.63
CA ARG A 26 1.87 -15.47 0.23
C ARG A 26 2.02 -14.74 1.56
N GLU A 27 1.51 -13.51 1.67
CA GLU A 27 1.63 -12.62 2.83
C GLU A 27 0.31 -12.52 3.61
N GLN A 28 -0.51 -13.58 3.55
CA GLN A 28 -1.81 -13.63 4.21
C GLN A 28 -1.74 -13.24 5.69
N ARG A 29 -0.69 -13.66 6.40
CA ARG A 29 -0.52 -13.33 7.82
C ARG A 29 -0.33 -11.83 8.06
N ALA A 30 0.37 -11.13 7.18
CA ALA A 30 0.54 -9.68 7.28
C ALA A 30 -0.81 -8.96 7.07
N VAL A 31 -1.61 -9.42 6.10
CA VAL A 31 -2.97 -8.91 5.85
C VAL A 31 -3.87 -9.07 7.08
N GLU A 32 -3.85 -10.24 7.72
CA GLU A 32 -4.65 -10.50 8.92
C GLU A 32 -4.29 -9.56 10.07
N VAL A 33 -2.99 -9.38 10.33
CA VAL A 33 -2.52 -8.45 11.37
C VAL A 33 -2.90 -7.01 11.03
N LEU A 34 -2.76 -6.60 9.77
CA LEU A 34 -3.16 -5.26 9.33
C LEU A 34 -4.66 -5.03 9.56
N ILE A 35 -5.53 -5.93 9.08
CA ILE A 35 -6.98 -5.81 9.27
C ILE A 35 -7.33 -5.76 10.75
N ASN A 36 -6.74 -6.65 11.57
CA ASN A 36 -6.98 -6.65 13.01
C ASN A 36 -6.55 -5.34 13.67
N SER A 37 -5.40 -4.79 13.27
CA SER A 37 -4.93 -3.50 13.80
C SER A 37 -5.87 -2.35 13.41
N ILE A 38 -6.40 -2.34 12.18
CA ILE A 38 -7.41 -1.37 11.73
C ILE A 38 -8.65 -1.47 12.63
N GLU A 39 -9.21 -2.68 12.77
CA GLU A 39 -10.43 -2.91 13.56
C GLU A 39 -10.27 -2.56 15.03
N ARG A 40 -9.10 -2.85 15.61
CA ARG A 40 -8.79 -2.58 17.02
C ARG A 40 -8.68 -1.08 17.32
N HIS A 41 -8.20 -0.29 16.37
CA HIS A 41 -7.92 1.12 16.58
C HIS A 41 -8.96 2.08 15.98
N ALA A 42 -9.78 1.63 15.02
CA ALA A 42 -10.76 2.48 14.35
C ALA A 42 -11.84 3.00 15.31
N SER A 43 -11.97 4.33 15.41
CA SER A 43 -13.01 4.95 16.25
C SER A 43 -14.42 4.91 15.63
N ARG A 44 -14.52 4.57 14.34
CA ARG A 44 -15.79 4.44 13.61
C ARG A 44 -15.68 3.35 12.53
N PRO A 45 -16.81 2.82 12.04
CA PRO A 45 -16.80 1.85 10.96
C PRO A 45 -16.07 2.37 9.72
N LEU A 46 -15.20 1.53 9.17
CA LEU A 46 -14.49 1.73 7.92
C LEU A 46 -14.85 0.59 6.96
N ASN A 47 -14.85 0.89 5.67
CA ASN A 47 -14.98 -0.14 4.64
C ASN A 47 -13.58 -0.66 4.27
N VAL A 48 -13.19 -1.80 4.83
CA VAL A 48 -11.88 -2.41 4.54
C VAL A 48 -12.01 -3.44 3.42
N VAL A 49 -11.25 -3.27 2.35
CA VAL A 49 -11.33 -4.08 1.12
C VAL A 49 -9.94 -4.53 0.70
N THR A 50 -9.73 -5.83 0.52
CA THR A 50 -8.49 -6.34 -0.06
C THR A 50 -8.55 -6.33 -1.59
N LEU A 51 -7.45 -5.96 -2.24
CA LEU A 51 -7.34 -5.94 -3.70
C LEU A 51 -7.01 -7.33 -4.23
N ASN A 52 -8.01 -8.19 -4.33
CA ASN A 52 -7.86 -9.53 -4.90
C ASN A 52 -7.55 -9.46 -6.41
N ALA A 53 -6.31 -9.76 -6.77
CA ALA A 53 -5.85 -9.69 -8.16
C ALA A 53 -6.60 -10.63 -9.11
N GLU A 54 -6.98 -11.82 -8.68
CA GLU A 54 -7.76 -12.78 -9.49
C GLU A 54 -9.15 -12.23 -9.79
N ALA A 55 -9.83 -11.69 -8.77
CA ALA A 55 -11.14 -11.08 -8.93
C ALA A 55 -11.07 -9.86 -9.87
N LEU A 56 -10.08 -8.98 -9.68
CA LEU A 56 -9.84 -7.81 -10.53
C LEU A 56 -9.54 -8.19 -11.98
N ARG A 57 -8.84 -9.31 -12.21
CA ARG A 57 -8.63 -9.88 -13.55
C ARG A 57 -9.92 -10.39 -14.16
N ARG A 58 -10.69 -11.17 -13.40
CA ARG A 58 -11.94 -11.76 -13.87
C ARG A 58 -12.97 -10.71 -14.29
N VAL A 59 -13.04 -9.58 -13.58
CA VAL A 59 -13.94 -8.46 -13.92
C VAL A 59 -13.35 -7.50 -14.96
N GLY A 60 -12.12 -7.73 -15.43
CA GLY A 60 -11.48 -6.98 -16.51
C GLY A 60 -10.79 -5.68 -16.09
N LEU A 61 -10.71 -5.36 -14.79
CA LEU A 61 -10.07 -4.14 -14.30
C LEU A 61 -8.55 -4.25 -14.23
N TYR A 62 -8.01 -5.45 -14.06
CA TYR A 62 -6.57 -5.69 -14.00
C TYR A 62 -6.16 -6.75 -15.03
N ARG A 63 -5.29 -6.40 -15.96
CA ARG A 63 -4.83 -7.24 -17.07
C ARG A 63 -3.31 -7.24 -17.21
N ARG A 64 -2.60 -6.39 -16.48
CA ARG A 64 -1.13 -6.36 -16.44
C ARG A 64 -0.58 -7.70 -15.96
N ALA A 65 0.31 -8.31 -16.72
CA ALA A 65 0.90 -9.62 -16.41
C ALA A 65 2.40 -9.46 -16.10
N PRO A 66 2.97 -10.30 -15.23
CA PRO A 66 4.42 -10.42 -15.15
C PRO A 66 4.97 -10.95 -16.47
N HIS A 67 6.22 -10.63 -16.77
CA HIS A 67 6.96 -11.17 -17.90
C HIS A 67 7.12 -12.69 -17.72
N VAL A 68 6.96 -13.46 -18.80
CA VAL A 68 7.00 -14.94 -18.77
C VAL A 68 8.26 -15.48 -18.09
N ASP A 69 9.42 -14.88 -18.38
CA ASP A 69 10.74 -15.20 -17.78
C ASP A 69 10.84 -14.97 -16.26
N SER A 70 9.82 -14.41 -15.63
CA SER A 70 9.75 -14.18 -14.18
C SER A 70 8.62 -14.95 -13.51
N THR A 71 8.05 -15.91 -14.23
CA THR A 71 7.03 -16.84 -13.74
C THR A 71 7.61 -18.24 -13.57
N VAL A 72 6.83 -19.16 -12.99
CA VAL A 72 7.17 -20.59 -12.88
C VAL A 72 7.44 -21.30 -14.22
N TRP A 73 7.17 -20.62 -15.34
CA TRP A 73 7.41 -21.12 -16.70
C TRP A 73 8.76 -20.67 -17.30
N ALA A 74 9.57 -19.91 -16.55
CA ALA A 74 10.88 -19.47 -17.00
C ALA A 74 11.91 -20.62 -17.02
N GLU A 75 12.82 -20.63 -18.01
CA GLU A 75 13.94 -21.58 -18.06
C GLU A 75 14.88 -21.44 -16.86
N THR A 76 14.95 -20.24 -16.27
CA THR A 76 15.63 -19.96 -15.00
C THR A 76 14.72 -19.07 -14.16
N PRO A 77 14.00 -19.64 -13.17
CA PRO A 77 13.17 -18.86 -12.27
C PRO A 77 14.00 -17.80 -11.55
N VAL A 78 13.53 -16.56 -11.55
CA VAL A 78 14.10 -15.46 -10.76
C VAL A 78 13.19 -15.16 -9.58
N ASP A 79 13.76 -14.86 -8.41
CA ASP A 79 13.00 -14.60 -7.17
C ASP A 79 12.10 -13.34 -7.23
N HIS A 80 12.19 -12.56 -8.30
CA HIS A 80 11.45 -11.31 -8.50
C HIS A 80 10.66 -11.34 -9.81
N MET A 81 9.41 -10.87 -9.76
CA MET A 81 8.62 -10.65 -10.97
C MET A 81 9.20 -9.49 -11.77
N LYS A 82 9.17 -9.59 -13.10
CA LYS A 82 9.52 -8.50 -14.02
C LYS A 82 8.25 -8.02 -14.70
N ASP A 83 8.09 -6.72 -14.84
CA ASP A 83 6.94 -6.13 -15.50
C ASP A 83 6.99 -6.41 -17.00
N SER A 84 5.88 -6.87 -17.58
CA SER A 84 5.83 -7.14 -19.03
C SER A 84 5.84 -5.88 -19.88
N ILE A 85 5.56 -4.71 -19.29
CA ILE A 85 5.52 -3.43 -20.00
C ILE A 85 6.90 -2.77 -20.04
N ASP A 86 7.59 -2.66 -18.89
CA ASP A 86 8.87 -1.94 -18.82
C ASP A 86 10.10 -2.81 -18.48
N GLY A 87 9.90 -4.12 -18.27
CA GLY A 87 10.97 -5.08 -18.00
C GLY A 87 11.63 -4.93 -16.62
N ARG A 88 11.13 -4.03 -15.76
CA ARG A 88 11.73 -3.76 -14.44
C ARG A 88 11.22 -4.74 -13.39
N PRO A 89 12.04 -5.05 -12.38
CA PRO A 89 11.63 -5.94 -11.32
C PRO A 89 10.63 -5.23 -10.39
N PHE A 90 9.60 -5.95 -9.98
CA PHE A 90 8.64 -5.52 -8.98
C PHE A 90 8.41 -6.65 -7.96
N SER A 91 8.21 -6.27 -6.70
CA SER A 91 8.29 -7.22 -5.59
C SER A 91 6.98 -7.96 -5.31
N THR A 92 5.83 -7.38 -5.67
CA THR A 92 4.51 -7.91 -5.28
C THR A 92 3.46 -7.78 -6.37
N GLU A 93 2.49 -8.71 -6.40
CA GLU A 93 1.44 -8.76 -7.44
C GLU A 93 0.54 -7.51 -7.49
N PHE A 94 0.48 -6.77 -6.37
CA PHE A 94 -0.35 -5.58 -6.19
C PHE A 94 0.38 -4.26 -6.49
N SER A 95 1.64 -4.31 -6.96
CA SER A 95 2.44 -3.11 -7.26
C SER A 95 1.69 -2.08 -8.11
N PHE A 96 0.82 -2.54 -9.02
CA PHE A 96 0.05 -1.66 -9.91
C PHE A 96 -1.46 -1.62 -9.62
N SER A 97 -2.04 -2.62 -8.95
CA SER A 97 -3.47 -2.61 -8.64
C SER A 97 -3.85 -1.47 -7.69
N ARG A 98 -2.90 -0.95 -6.91
CA ARG A 98 -3.07 0.26 -6.08
C ARG A 98 -3.62 1.47 -6.82
N PHE A 99 -3.29 1.61 -8.10
CA PHE A 99 -3.74 2.72 -8.93
C PHE A 99 -5.17 2.54 -9.45
N LEU A 100 -5.82 1.41 -9.15
CA LEU A 100 -7.24 1.20 -9.44
C LEU A 100 -8.15 1.82 -8.37
N VAL A 101 -7.62 2.25 -7.23
CA VAL A 101 -8.40 2.70 -6.07
C VAL A 101 -9.42 3.80 -6.39
N PRO A 102 -9.09 4.87 -7.16
CA PRO A 102 -10.10 5.85 -7.55
C PRO A 102 -11.29 5.22 -8.29
N PHE A 103 -11.05 4.28 -9.21
CA PHE A 103 -12.12 3.61 -9.96
C PHE A 103 -12.92 2.62 -9.11
N LEU A 104 -12.25 1.88 -8.22
CA LEU A 104 -12.91 0.98 -7.26
C LEU A 104 -13.79 1.75 -6.27
N ASN A 105 -13.42 2.99 -5.98
CA ASN A 105 -14.21 3.91 -5.20
C ASN A 105 -15.20 4.72 -6.05
N GLN A 106 -15.44 4.32 -7.31
CA GLN A 106 -16.38 4.95 -8.25
C GLN A 106 -16.09 6.44 -8.53
N LEU A 107 -14.83 6.86 -8.43
CA LEU A 107 -14.39 8.25 -8.59
C LEU A 107 -15.13 9.21 -7.65
N GLU A 108 -15.40 8.78 -6.42
CA GLU A 108 -16.16 9.55 -5.44
C GLU A 108 -15.65 9.37 -4.02
N GLY A 109 -15.56 10.47 -3.26
CA GLY A 109 -15.21 10.44 -1.84
C GLY A 109 -13.74 10.10 -1.58
N LEU A 110 -13.42 9.75 -0.34
CA LEU A 110 -12.06 9.43 0.08
C LEU A 110 -11.80 7.93 0.11
N ALA A 111 -10.57 7.55 -0.19
CA ALA A 111 -10.09 6.19 0.00
C ALA A 111 -8.61 6.19 0.38
N LEU A 112 -8.23 5.40 1.37
CA LEU A 112 -6.84 5.10 1.66
C LEU A 112 -6.44 3.84 0.88
N PHE A 113 -5.33 3.88 0.17
CA PHE A 113 -4.60 2.70 -0.26
C PHE A 113 -3.45 2.42 0.71
N MET A 114 -3.21 1.16 1.04
CA MET A 114 -2.00 0.74 1.74
C MET A 114 -1.50 -0.65 1.33
N ASP A 115 -0.19 -0.84 1.40
CA ASP A 115 0.47 -2.15 1.25
C ASP A 115 0.19 -3.04 2.49
N CYS A 116 0.26 -4.38 2.35
CA CYS A 116 -0.12 -5.33 3.40
C CYS A 116 0.90 -5.52 4.51
N ASP A 117 2.15 -5.10 4.29
CA ASP A 117 3.30 -5.19 5.18
C ASP A 117 3.32 -4.08 6.24
N MET A 118 2.12 -3.67 6.69
CA MET A 118 1.90 -2.57 7.64
C MET A 118 1.04 -2.97 8.84
N TYR A 119 1.03 -2.15 9.89
CA TYR A 119 0.01 -2.21 10.94
C TYR A 119 -0.20 -0.85 11.62
N PHE A 120 -1.43 -0.61 12.10
CA PHE A 120 -1.78 0.61 12.84
C PHE A 120 -1.49 0.45 14.35
N ARG A 121 -0.97 1.55 14.92
CA ARG A 121 -0.77 1.78 16.35
C ARG A 121 -1.72 2.84 16.91
N GLY A 122 -2.38 3.58 16.03
CA GLY A 122 -3.37 4.62 16.35
C GLY A 122 -4.58 4.58 15.42
N ASP A 123 -5.57 5.43 15.70
CA ASP A 123 -6.85 5.42 15.00
C ASP A 123 -6.75 5.85 13.52
N PRO A 124 -7.00 4.93 12.55
CA PRO A 124 -6.96 5.27 11.12
C PRO A 124 -8.02 6.29 10.70
N CYS A 125 -9.10 6.46 11.47
CA CYS A 125 -10.14 7.43 11.15
C CYS A 125 -9.64 8.87 11.25
N ARG A 126 -8.64 9.12 12.10
CA ARG A 126 -7.97 10.43 12.23
C ARG A 126 -7.34 10.87 10.92
N LEU A 127 -6.83 9.95 10.09
CA LEU A 127 -6.28 10.30 8.77
C LEU A 127 -7.34 11.00 7.91
N PHE A 128 -8.53 10.41 7.84
CA PHE A 128 -9.64 10.94 7.06
C PHE A 128 -10.18 12.24 7.64
N ASP A 129 -10.21 12.38 8.97
CA ASP A 129 -10.76 13.56 9.63
C ASP A 129 -9.77 14.74 9.59
N GLU A 130 -8.46 14.50 9.72
CA GLU A 130 -7.40 15.52 9.74
C GLU A 130 -6.94 15.93 8.32
N PHE A 131 -6.89 14.98 7.37
CA PHE A 131 -6.31 15.19 6.03
C PHE A 131 -7.31 15.05 4.88
N GLY A 132 -8.59 14.84 5.17
CA GLY A 132 -9.61 14.58 4.15
C GLY A 132 -10.22 15.80 3.47
N GLU A 133 -9.95 17.01 3.96
CA GLU A 133 -10.30 18.25 3.27
C GLU A 133 -9.20 18.56 2.24
N MET A 134 -9.47 18.17 0.99
CA MET A 134 -8.51 18.16 -0.13
C MET A 134 -9.11 18.87 -1.37
N GLU A 135 -9.47 20.15 -1.23
CA GLU A 135 -10.15 20.90 -2.30
C GLU A 135 -9.34 20.94 -3.61
N ASP A 136 -8.05 21.29 -3.52
CA ASP A 136 -7.13 21.39 -4.67
C ASP A 136 -6.21 20.16 -4.84
N LEU A 137 -6.38 19.13 -4.00
CA LEU A 137 -5.46 17.98 -3.96
C LEU A 137 -6.17 16.71 -4.44
N ALA A 138 -5.53 16.01 -5.36
CA ALA A 138 -6.01 14.73 -5.87
C ALA A 138 -5.67 13.57 -4.93
N LEU A 139 -4.53 13.68 -4.22
CA LEU A 139 -4.08 12.71 -3.23
C LEU A 139 -3.13 13.32 -2.22
N ARG A 140 -2.92 12.60 -1.11
CA ARG A 140 -1.86 12.86 -0.13
C ARG A 140 -1.08 11.57 0.15
N CYS A 141 0.22 11.70 0.33
CA CYS A 141 1.12 10.60 0.70
C CYS A 141 2.32 11.14 1.48
N VAL A 142 3.02 10.28 2.23
CA VAL A 142 4.28 10.68 2.87
C VAL A 142 5.37 10.77 1.81
N GLN A 143 5.98 11.94 1.68
CA GLN A 143 6.97 12.23 0.66
C GLN A 143 8.40 11.85 1.08
N HIS A 144 8.63 10.56 1.33
CA HIS A 144 9.93 9.99 1.73
C HIS A 144 11.07 10.44 0.81
N GLN A 145 12.16 10.91 1.42
CA GLN A 145 13.36 11.39 0.72
C GLN A 145 14.48 10.36 0.87
N TYR A 146 15.07 9.94 -0.23
CA TYR A 146 16.24 9.07 -0.23
C TYR A 146 17.43 9.84 -0.79
N ASP A 147 18.51 9.95 -0.02
CA ASP A 147 19.76 10.51 -0.50
C ASP A 147 20.28 9.72 -1.71
N GLU A 148 21.01 10.40 -2.62
CA GLU A 148 21.51 9.96 -3.93
C GLU A 148 21.82 8.45 -4.04
N GLY A 149 20.77 7.68 -4.35
CA GLY A 149 20.86 6.23 -4.49
C GLY A 149 20.97 5.51 -3.16
N GLY A 150 19.85 5.38 -2.45
CA GLY A 150 19.75 4.53 -1.26
C GLY A 150 20.46 3.19 -1.47
N ASN A 151 21.64 3.05 -0.87
CA ASN A 151 22.51 1.89 -0.94
C ASN A 151 21.98 0.75 -0.05
N LEU A 152 20.73 0.36 -0.26
CA LEU A 152 20.21 -0.92 0.21
C LEU A 152 20.24 -1.87 -1.00
N VAL A 153 21.10 -2.87 -0.90
CA VAL A 153 21.50 -3.76 -2.01
C VAL A 153 20.36 -4.67 -2.46
N LYS A 154 19.33 -4.91 -1.64
CA LYS A 154 18.18 -5.79 -1.94
C LYS A 154 16.90 -5.32 -1.24
N LYS A 155 15.75 -5.42 -1.92
CA LYS A 155 14.40 -5.32 -1.34
C LYS A 155 13.92 -6.68 -0.79
N MET A 156 12.67 -6.75 -0.31
CA MET A 156 11.96 -8.01 -0.04
C MET A 156 12.08 -8.99 -1.22
N TYR A 157 12.22 -10.28 -0.91
CA TYR A 157 12.50 -11.37 -1.87
C TYR A 157 13.80 -11.20 -2.70
N GLY A 158 14.79 -10.43 -2.21
CA GLY A 158 16.08 -10.30 -2.87
C GLY A 158 16.07 -9.50 -4.18
N CYS A 159 14.97 -8.80 -4.46
CA CYS A 159 14.74 -8.03 -5.67
C CYS A 159 15.74 -6.84 -5.81
N PRO A 160 16.39 -6.65 -6.98
CA PRO A 160 17.26 -5.50 -7.23
C PRO A 160 16.52 -4.17 -7.07
N GLN A 161 17.07 -3.26 -6.27
CA GLN A 161 16.46 -1.97 -6.00
C GLN A 161 16.59 -1.02 -7.21
N THR A 162 15.46 -0.65 -7.83
CA THR A 162 15.41 0.37 -8.88
C THR A 162 15.25 1.77 -8.28
N SER A 163 15.98 2.78 -8.81
CA SER A 163 15.83 4.17 -8.33
C SER A 163 14.54 4.78 -8.87
N TYR A 164 13.64 5.15 -7.97
CA TYR A 164 12.45 5.96 -8.27
C TYR A 164 12.61 7.33 -7.61
N SER A 165 12.28 8.41 -8.33
CA SER A 165 12.31 9.77 -7.75
C SER A 165 11.29 9.97 -6.62
N ARG A 166 10.21 9.19 -6.61
CA ARG A 166 9.14 9.18 -5.58
C ARG A 166 9.05 7.80 -4.91
N LYS A 167 10.17 7.30 -4.41
CA LYS A 167 10.25 5.95 -3.83
C LYS A 167 9.35 5.85 -2.59
N ASN A 168 8.55 4.78 -2.50
CA ASN A 168 7.62 4.47 -1.41
C ASN A 168 6.48 5.48 -1.19
N TRP A 169 6.33 6.51 -2.03
CA TRP A 169 5.20 7.43 -1.94
C TRP A 169 3.87 6.74 -2.21
N SER A 170 3.86 5.76 -3.11
CA SER A 170 2.64 5.03 -3.46
C SER A 170 2.27 3.90 -2.50
N SER A 171 3.01 3.67 -1.41
CA SER A 171 2.71 2.57 -0.48
C SER A 171 1.59 2.88 0.50
N PHE A 172 1.35 4.17 0.75
CA PHE A 172 0.30 4.67 1.63
C PHE A 172 -0.25 5.96 1.04
N VAL A 173 -1.44 5.90 0.43
CA VAL A 173 -1.97 7.02 -0.36
C VAL A 173 -3.42 7.29 0.03
N LEU A 174 -3.68 8.49 0.55
CA LEU A 174 -5.04 8.98 0.75
C LEU A 174 -5.50 9.65 -0.56
N TYR A 175 -6.41 9.00 -1.28
CA TYR A 175 -7.01 9.52 -2.50
C TYR A 175 -8.24 10.38 -2.21
N ASN A 176 -8.29 11.57 -2.81
CA ASN A 176 -9.53 12.26 -3.11
C ASN A 176 -10.05 11.71 -4.45
N CYS A 177 -10.87 10.67 -4.42
CA CYS A 177 -11.24 9.90 -5.62
C CYS A 177 -12.07 10.72 -6.61
N GLY A 178 -12.79 11.74 -6.14
CA GLY A 178 -13.59 12.64 -6.98
C GLY A 178 -12.84 13.82 -7.56
N HIS A 179 -11.53 13.93 -7.32
CA HIS A 179 -10.75 15.04 -7.87
C HIS A 179 -10.65 14.97 -9.40
N PRO A 180 -10.88 16.07 -10.14
CA PRO A 180 -10.82 16.10 -11.61
C PRO A 180 -9.47 15.63 -12.20
N GLY A 181 -8.37 15.76 -11.45
CA GLY A 181 -7.06 15.25 -11.87
C GLY A 181 -7.06 13.75 -12.20
N HIS A 182 -7.95 12.95 -11.59
CA HIS A 182 -8.09 11.52 -11.92
C HIS A 182 -8.72 11.26 -13.29
N HIS A 183 -9.27 12.27 -13.99
CA HIS A 183 -9.69 12.14 -15.38
C HIS A 183 -8.50 11.91 -16.34
N ASN A 184 -7.28 12.26 -15.93
CA ASN A 184 -6.05 12.00 -16.69
C ASN A 184 -5.50 10.58 -16.49
N LEU A 185 -6.17 9.77 -15.67
CA LEU A 185 -5.87 8.36 -15.45
C LEU A 185 -7.03 7.51 -15.95
N THR A 186 -6.73 6.41 -16.61
CA THR A 186 -7.72 5.40 -16.99
C THR A 186 -7.37 4.02 -16.43
N VAL A 187 -8.34 3.11 -16.39
CA VAL A 187 -8.07 1.69 -16.11
C VAL A 187 -7.05 1.13 -17.11
N ASP A 188 -7.08 1.56 -18.37
CA ASP A 188 -6.10 1.13 -19.37
C ASP A 188 -4.69 1.66 -19.05
N ASP A 189 -4.55 2.88 -18.55
CA ASP A 189 -3.26 3.43 -18.15
C ASP A 189 -2.62 2.63 -17.02
N VAL A 190 -3.39 2.21 -16.02
CA VAL A 190 -2.90 1.32 -14.94
C VAL A 190 -2.33 0.01 -15.51
N ASN A 191 -2.92 -0.48 -16.59
CA ASN A 191 -2.54 -1.74 -17.21
C ASN A 191 -1.43 -1.62 -18.28
N THR A 192 -1.18 -0.42 -18.80
CA THR A 192 -0.32 -0.23 -19.98
C THR A 192 0.79 0.80 -19.82
N LYS A 193 0.71 1.71 -18.84
CA LYS A 193 1.76 2.69 -18.59
C LYS A 193 2.93 2.08 -17.83
N PRO A 194 4.17 2.54 -18.08
CA PRO A 194 5.34 2.10 -17.33
C PRO A 194 5.18 2.31 -15.82
N GLY A 195 5.80 1.47 -15.00
CA GLY A 195 5.70 1.57 -13.55
C GLY A 195 6.23 2.89 -13.02
N ASN A 196 7.28 3.44 -13.65
CA ASN A 196 7.81 4.76 -13.29
C ASN A 196 6.79 5.89 -13.50
N TRP A 197 5.86 5.76 -14.44
CA TRP A 197 4.85 6.76 -14.70
C TRP A 197 3.79 6.72 -13.60
N LEU A 198 3.40 5.50 -13.22
CA LEU A 198 2.41 5.28 -12.16
C LEU A 198 2.94 5.66 -10.77
N HIS A 199 4.10 5.13 -10.37
CA HIS A 199 4.69 5.40 -9.05
C HIS A 199 5.19 6.83 -8.87
N ASN A 200 5.29 7.62 -9.95
CA ASN A 200 5.56 9.05 -9.85
C ASN A 200 4.31 9.91 -10.06
N PHE A 201 3.11 9.33 -10.06
CA PHE A 201 1.85 10.06 -10.19
C PHE A 201 1.79 10.98 -11.41
N ARG A 202 2.38 10.56 -12.54
CA ARG A 202 2.60 11.42 -13.72
C ARG A 202 1.32 11.85 -14.46
N TRP A 203 0.14 11.43 -14.02
CA TRP A 203 -1.14 11.94 -14.50
C TRP A 203 -1.62 13.20 -13.76
N LEU A 204 -0.99 13.52 -12.64
CA LEU A 204 -1.28 14.70 -11.82
C LEU A 204 -0.20 15.77 -12.02
N ALA A 205 -0.59 17.01 -11.80
CA ALA A 205 0.35 18.08 -11.53
C ALA A 205 0.94 17.93 -10.11
N ASP A 206 2.15 18.44 -9.91
CA ASP A 206 2.87 18.26 -8.64
C ASP A 206 2.21 19.01 -7.47
N ASP A 207 1.50 20.10 -7.76
CA ASP A 207 0.72 20.87 -6.78
C ASP A 207 -0.61 20.21 -6.40
N GLU A 208 -1.08 19.19 -7.14
CA GLU A 208 -2.22 18.35 -6.78
C GLU A 208 -1.83 17.20 -5.82
N ILE A 209 -0.54 17.05 -5.49
CA ILE A 209 0.01 15.99 -4.64
C ILE A 209 0.41 16.56 -3.28
N GLY A 210 -0.44 16.33 -2.27
CA GLY A 210 -0.17 16.80 -0.91
C GLY A 210 0.73 15.88 -0.10
N ASP A 211 1.32 16.42 0.95
CA ASP A 211 2.14 15.68 1.91
C ASP A 211 1.30 15.14 3.09
N LEU A 212 1.83 14.10 3.74
CA LEU A 212 1.39 13.56 5.02
C LEU A 212 2.58 13.51 5.99
N PRO A 213 2.36 13.73 7.30
CA PRO A 213 3.39 13.51 8.31
C PRO A 213 3.93 12.08 8.28
N GLU A 214 5.24 11.94 8.51
CA GLU A 214 5.95 10.67 8.38
C GLU A 214 5.42 9.56 9.32
N GLU A 215 4.83 9.94 10.47
CA GLU A 215 4.16 9.01 11.40
C GLU A 215 3.03 8.17 10.78
N TRP A 216 2.45 8.61 9.65
CA TRP A 216 1.40 7.88 8.93
C TRP A 216 1.93 6.78 7.98
N ASN A 217 3.21 6.82 7.64
CA ASN A 217 3.86 5.79 6.82
C ASN A 217 5.32 5.71 7.23
N TRP A 218 5.57 5.33 8.48
CA TRP A 218 6.92 5.21 9.01
C TRP A 218 7.56 3.94 8.48
N LEU A 219 8.76 4.05 7.95
CA LEU A 219 9.46 2.97 7.26
C LEU A 219 10.59 2.40 8.12
N ASP A 220 10.61 1.08 8.29
CA ASP A 220 11.72 0.37 8.90
C ASP A 220 13.05 0.65 8.18
N GLY A 221 14.15 0.74 8.92
CA GLY A 221 15.47 1.04 8.35
C GLY A 221 15.62 2.43 7.70
N HIS A 222 14.58 3.27 7.66
CA HIS A 222 14.62 4.56 6.97
C HIS A 222 14.13 5.72 7.83
N SER A 223 12.89 5.68 8.32
CA SER A 223 12.30 6.80 9.05
C SER A 223 13.04 7.09 10.36
N PRO A 224 13.08 8.35 10.85
CA PRO A 224 13.78 8.70 12.08
C PRO A 224 13.21 7.96 13.30
N LEU A 225 14.07 7.62 14.26
CA LEU A 225 13.69 6.83 15.45
C LEU A 225 12.92 7.67 16.48
N GLU A 226 13.02 8.99 16.40
CA GLU A 226 12.30 9.96 17.22
C GLU A 226 10.84 10.18 16.79
N VAL A 227 10.48 9.78 15.57
CA VAL A 227 9.10 9.81 15.09
C VAL A 227 8.35 8.66 15.74
N GLU A 228 7.25 8.97 16.42
CA GLU A 228 6.38 7.95 17.01
C GLU A 228 5.28 7.58 15.99
N PRO A 229 5.33 6.38 15.39
CA PRO A 229 4.48 6.06 14.25
C PRO A 229 3.04 5.74 14.66
N ILE A 230 2.09 6.26 13.90
CA ILE A 230 0.69 5.85 13.91
C ILE A 230 0.51 4.60 13.06
N ASN A 231 1.28 4.46 11.98
CA ASN A 231 1.30 3.28 11.11
C ASN A 231 2.75 2.93 10.76
N VAL A 232 3.10 1.67 11.01
CA VAL A 232 4.44 1.12 10.75
C VAL A 232 4.40 0.31 9.48
N HIS A 233 5.41 0.47 8.63
CA HIS A 233 5.54 -0.21 7.34
C HIS A 233 6.90 -0.89 7.23
N PHE A 234 6.88 -2.21 7.07
CA PHE A 234 8.05 -3.08 6.98
C PHE A 234 8.50 -3.29 5.52
N THR A 235 9.17 -2.29 4.96
CA THR A 235 9.66 -2.23 3.57
C THR A 235 10.78 -3.21 3.23
N SER A 236 11.50 -3.73 4.23
CA SER A 236 12.61 -4.67 4.04
C SER A 236 12.20 -6.14 4.21
N GLY A 237 10.90 -6.39 4.26
CA GLY A 237 10.29 -7.58 4.83
C GLY A 237 9.99 -7.38 6.31
N GLY A 238 9.18 -8.26 6.92
CA GLY A 238 8.80 -8.15 8.33
C GLY A 238 8.78 -9.47 9.10
N PRO A 239 8.27 -9.46 10.34
CA PRO A 239 8.36 -10.57 11.28
C PRO A 239 7.69 -11.89 10.86
N TRP A 240 6.92 -11.89 9.76
CA TRP A 240 6.32 -13.09 9.17
C TRP A 240 7.27 -13.85 8.23
N PHE A 241 8.45 -13.29 7.89
CA PHE A 241 9.46 -14.02 7.13
C PHE A 241 10.30 -14.93 8.03
N GLY A 242 10.24 -16.24 7.78
CA GLY A 242 11.20 -17.22 8.30
C GLY A 242 10.72 -18.13 9.44
N SER A 243 9.40 -18.40 9.58
CA SER A 243 8.94 -19.47 10.46
C SER A 243 8.80 -20.85 9.78
N GLU A 244 8.76 -20.92 8.44
CA GLU A 244 8.36 -22.14 7.73
C GLU A 244 9.45 -22.80 6.85
N ASP A 245 10.55 -22.11 6.52
CA ASP A 245 11.50 -22.56 5.49
C ASP A 245 12.93 -22.83 6.00
N GLY A 246 13.19 -22.74 7.30
CA GLY A 246 14.51 -23.00 7.87
C GLY A 246 15.59 -21.97 7.50
N THR A 247 15.22 -20.82 6.93
CA THR A 247 16.12 -19.68 6.78
C THR A 247 16.23 -18.91 8.10
N SER A 248 17.37 -18.26 8.34
CA SER A 248 17.54 -17.37 9.49
C SER A 248 16.46 -16.29 9.44
N GLY A 249 15.48 -16.36 10.35
CA GLY A 249 14.31 -15.49 10.34
C GLY A 249 14.66 -14.02 10.19
N TRP A 250 13.83 -13.28 9.46
CA TRP A 250 14.04 -11.85 9.21
C TRP A 250 14.30 -11.11 10.53
N GLN A 251 15.26 -10.20 10.51
CA GLN A 251 15.63 -9.37 11.64
C GLN A 251 15.49 -7.89 11.26
N PRO A 252 15.06 -7.04 12.20
CA PRO A 252 15.06 -5.59 11.97
C PRO A 252 16.46 -5.08 11.67
N GLN A 253 16.55 -4.08 10.79
CA GLN A 253 17.83 -3.48 10.41
C GLN A 253 18.46 -2.64 11.53
N ARG A 254 17.64 -2.08 12.42
CA ARG A 254 18.05 -1.22 13.53
C ARG A 254 17.46 -1.73 14.83
N GLU A 255 18.19 -1.59 15.92
CA GLU A 255 17.71 -1.96 17.26
C GLU A 255 16.41 -1.22 17.64
N GLY A 256 16.28 0.04 17.23
CA GLY A 256 15.06 0.83 17.43
C GLY A 256 13.82 0.28 16.72
N ASP A 257 13.99 -0.53 15.66
CA ASP A 257 12.89 -1.13 14.91
C ASP A 257 12.37 -2.41 15.60
N GLN A 258 13.14 -2.98 16.55
CA GLN A 258 12.78 -4.21 17.27
C GLN A 258 11.47 -4.08 18.05
N LYS A 259 11.21 -2.91 18.65
CA LYS A 259 9.96 -2.68 19.40
C LYS A 259 8.73 -2.88 18.52
N TYR A 260 8.77 -2.44 17.27
CA TYR A 260 7.66 -2.59 16.33
C TYR A 260 7.51 -4.03 15.84
N CYS A 261 8.61 -4.78 15.76
CA CYS A 261 8.56 -6.22 15.47
C CYS A 261 7.84 -6.98 16.58
N ASP A 262 8.12 -6.63 17.83
CA ASP A 262 7.52 -7.28 19.00
C ASP A 262 6.03 -6.92 19.14
N GLU A 263 5.66 -5.66 18.87
CA GLU A 263 4.26 -5.24 18.78
C GLU A 263 3.50 -6.02 17.69
N TRP A 264 4.09 -6.16 16.50
CA TRP A 264 3.48 -6.95 15.41
C TRP A 264 3.29 -8.42 15.82
N ARG A 265 4.29 -9.04 16.44
CA ARG A 265 4.20 -10.43 16.93
C ARG A 265 3.11 -10.59 17.99
N ALA A 266 2.91 -9.61 18.85
CA ALA A 266 1.84 -9.62 19.83
C ALA A 266 0.46 -9.56 19.18
N LEU A 267 0.28 -8.74 18.14
CA LEU A 267 -0.96 -8.70 17.35
C LEU A 267 -1.21 -10.05 16.66
N ALA A 268 -0.18 -10.63 16.05
CA ALA A 268 -0.28 -11.96 15.44
C ALA A 268 -0.70 -13.03 16.47
N ALA A 269 -0.03 -13.11 17.61
CA ALA A 269 -0.37 -14.10 18.65
C ALA A 269 -1.80 -13.94 19.20
N ALA A 270 -2.32 -12.71 19.24
CA ALA A 270 -3.69 -12.45 19.65
C ALA A 270 -4.72 -13.04 18.67
N LEU A 271 -4.43 -13.04 17.37
CA LEU A 271 -5.28 -13.67 16.34
C LEU A 271 -5.40 -15.17 16.54
N ASP A 272 -4.30 -15.84 16.87
CA ASP A 272 -4.28 -17.30 17.08
C ASP A 272 -5.12 -17.70 18.29
N THR A 273 -5.14 -16.85 19.32
CA THR A 273 -5.95 -17.06 20.52
C THR A 273 -7.44 -16.96 20.23
N VAL A 274 -7.85 -16.05 19.33
CA VAL A 274 -9.25 -15.92 18.90
C VAL A 274 -9.67 -17.09 18.01
N ALA A 275 -8.79 -17.56 17.13
CA ALA A 275 -9.08 -18.69 16.24
C ALA A 275 -9.20 -20.04 16.99
N ALA A 276 -8.57 -20.15 18.17
CA ALA A 276 -8.62 -21.35 19.01
C ALA A 276 -9.81 -21.39 19.99
N ALA A 277 -10.58 -20.30 20.11
CA ALA A 277 -11.72 -20.14 21.02
C ALA A 277 -13.06 -20.39 20.30
#